data_AF-A0A7C9CMC6-F1
#
_entry.id   AF-A0A7C9CMC6-F1
#
_cell.length_a   1.000
_cell.length_b   1.000
_cell.length_c   1.000
_cell.angle_alpha   90.00
_cell.angle_beta   90.00
_cell.angle_gamma   90.00
#
_symmetry.space_group_name_H-M   'P 1'
#
loop_
_entity.id
_entity.type
_entity.pdbx_description
1 polymer ?
#
loop_
_entity_poly.entity_id
_entity_poly.type
_entity_poly.pdbx_seq_one_letter_code
_entity_poly.pdbx_strand_id
1 'polypeptide(L)'
;MKVHPVVPKKRNITLQYDTASSSPLQKKLRRLPHVFSKVLELPFHSDADVSVEETAEFFRFTVSDTDVGSDARADPVQICPGVTKIVVRSGSVPDVSMTELQLELWRFRLPESTRPELATASYEEGDLVIVVPKGEEEEKGRENARE
;
A
#
# COMPACT_ATOMS: atom_id res chain seq x y z
N MET A 1 13.48 -0.86 50.84
CA MET A 1 12.71 -0.08 49.86
C MET A 1 12.18 -1.05 48.82
N LYS A 2 10.87 -1.29 48.77
CA LYS A 2 10.25 -2.32 47.94
C LYS A 2 9.59 -1.61 46.75
N VAL A 3 10.31 -1.53 45.64
CA VAL A 3 9.86 -0.89 44.41
C VAL A 3 9.13 -1.94 43.59
N HIS A 4 7.83 -1.76 43.40
CA HIS A 4 7.06 -2.60 42.48
C HIS A 4 7.33 -2.16 41.04
N PRO A 5 7.65 -3.06 40.11
CA PRO A 5 7.70 -2.71 38.69
C PRO A 5 6.27 -2.41 38.21
N VAL A 6 6.06 -1.19 37.71
CA VAL A 6 4.85 -0.80 36.98
C VAL A 6 4.89 -1.53 35.64
N VAL A 7 4.17 -2.65 35.55
CA VAL A 7 3.97 -3.39 34.31
C VAL A 7 3.22 -2.49 33.33
N PRO A 8 3.73 -2.25 32.10
CA PRO A 8 2.99 -1.50 31.09
C PRO A 8 1.72 -2.27 30.73
N LYS A 9 0.59 -1.58 30.85
CA LYS A 9 -0.76 -2.12 30.57
C LYS A 9 -0.81 -2.59 29.11
N LYS A 10 -0.85 -3.91 28.94
CA LYS A 10 -1.08 -4.64 27.68
C LYS A 10 -2.28 -4.01 26.96
N ARG A 11 -2.09 -3.45 25.76
CA ARG A 11 -3.18 -2.96 24.91
C ARG A 11 -3.72 -4.16 24.15
N ASN A 12 -4.73 -4.82 24.70
CA ASN A 12 -5.50 -5.83 23.99
C ASN A 12 -6.41 -5.13 22.97
N ILE A 13 -6.05 -5.19 21.69
CA ILE A 13 -7.01 -4.96 20.61
C ILE A 13 -7.92 -6.19 20.60
N THR A 14 -8.99 -6.15 21.41
CA THR A 14 -10.09 -7.10 21.33
C THR A 14 -11.24 -6.39 20.64
N LEU A 15 -11.54 -6.76 19.40
CA LEU A 15 -12.76 -6.37 18.70
C LEU A 15 -13.94 -7.08 19.39
N GLN A 16 -14.50 -6.43 20.42
CA GLN A 16 -15.76 -6.84 21.04
C GLN A 16 -16.90 -6.23 20.20
N TYR A 17 -17.63 -7.06 19.48
CA TYR A 17 -18.90 -6.69 18.84
C TYR A 17 -19.98 -6.80 19.91
N ASP A 18 -20.33 -5.66 20.50
CA ASP A 18 -21.39 -5.59 21.50
C ASP A 18 -22.75 -5.42 20.79
N THR A 19 -23.57 -6.45 20.87
CA THR A 19 -24.94 -6.48 20.33
C THR A 19 -25.88 -5.81 21.34
N ALA A 20 -26.38 -4.65 20.94
CA ALA A 20 -27.60 -3.98 21.39
C ALA A 20 -27.80 -3.73 22.91
N SER A 21 -27.55 -2.49 23.35
CA SER A 21 -28.49 -1.81 24.27
C SER A 21 -28.54 -0.30 24.01
N SER A 22 -29.77 0.22 24.03
CA SER A 22 -30.18 1.58 23.68
C SER A 22 -29.63 2.66 24.60
N SER A 23 -28.77 3.53 24.06
CA SER A 23 -28.47 4.86 24.60
C SER A 23 -28.35 5.84 23.42
N PRO A 24 -28.69 7.15 23.57
CA PRO A 24 -28.60 8.10 22.45
C PRO A 24 -27.15 8.14 21.99
N LEU A 25 -26.89 7.60 20.79
CA LEU A 25 -25.56 7.41 20.22
C LEU A 25 -24.82 8.74 20.22
N GLN A 26 -23.98 8.96 21.24
CA GLN A 26 -22.84 9.82 21.10
C GLN A 26 -22.06 9.25 19.91
N LYS A 27 -22.11 9.94 18.77
CA LYS A 27 -21.34 9.61 17.56
C LYS A 27 -19.86 9.80 17.88
N LYS A 28 -19.30 8.94 18.71
CA LYS A 28 -17.88 8.87 18.98
C LYS A 28 -17.28 8.26 17.72
N LEU A 29 -16.81 9.14 16.85
CA LEU A 29 -16.05 8.75 15.67
C LEU A 29 -14.87 7.90 16.15
N ARG A 30 -14.80 6.66 15.66
CA ARG A 30 -13.61 5.83 15.86
C ARG A 30 -12.52 6.41 14.96
N ARG A 31 -11.27 6.42 15.44
CA ARG A 31 -10.15 6.77 14.58
C ARG A 31 -10.08 5.73 13.45
N LEU A 32 -10.16 6.22 12.21
CA LEU A 32 -9.91 5.37 11.05
C LEU A 32 -8.46 4.86 11.16
N PRO A 33 -8.19 3.59 10.80
CA PRO A 33 -6.82 3.15 10.58
C PRO A 33 -6.12 4.11 9.63
N HIS A 34 -4.83 4.39 9.85
CA HIS A 34 -4.08 5.24 8.94
C HIS A 34 -4.05 4.57 7.56
N VAL A 35 -4.71 5.17 6.57
CA VAL A 35 -4.70 4.70 5.18
C VAL A 35 -3.73 5.57 4.40
N PHE A 36 -2.80 4.94 3.68
CA PHE A 36 -1.87 5.64 2.80
C PHE A 36 -2.60 6.04 1.52
N SER A 37 -2.29 7.22 0.98
CA SER A 37 -2.93 7.73 -0.23
C SER A 37 -2.57 6.94 -1.48
N LYS A 38 -1.35 6.40 -1.57
CA LYS A 38 -0.87 5.61 -2.73
C LYS A 38 -0.16 4.35 -2.26
N VAL A 39 -0.58 3.20 -2.79
CA VAL A 39 -0.03 1.88 -2.42
C VAL A 39 0.14 1.01 -3.66
N LEU A 40 1.31 0.39 -3.84
CA LEU A 40 1.48 -0.72 -4.76
C LEU A 40 1.22 -2.03 -4.00
N GLU A 41 0.42 -2.92 -4.57
CA GLU A 41 0.22 -4.27 -4.06
C GLU A 41 0.53 -5.27 -5.17
N LEU A 42 1.43 -6.20 -4.87
CA LEU A 42 1.80 -7.27 -5.79
C LEU A 42 1.13 -8.58 -5.37
N PRO A 43 0.79 -9.46 -6.34
CA PRO A 43 0.16 -10.75 -6.07
C PRO A 43 1.17 -11.79 -5.57
N PHE A 44 2.06 -11.39 -4.65
CA PHE A 44 3.07 -12.24 -4.02
C PHE A 44 2.95 -12.17 -2.51
N HIS A 45 3.51 -13.18 -1.85
CA HIS A 45 3.64 -13.18 -0.40
C HIS A 45 4.50 -12.01 0.08
N SER A 46 4.25 -11.53 1.31
CA SER A 46 4.91 -10.35 1.86
C SER A 46 6.42 -10.52 2.08
N ASP A 47 6.91 -11.75 2.07
CA ASP A 47 8.32 -12.13 2.15
C ASP A 47 8.99 -12.37 0.78
N ALA A 48 8.26 -12.17 -0.32
CA ALA A 48 8.82 -12.24 -1.66
C ALA A 48 9.99 -11.24 -1.83
N ASP A 49 11.04 -11.69 -2.49
CA ASP A 49 12.20 -10.86 -2.79
C ASP A 49 11.87 -9.93 -3.97
N VAL A 50 11.62 -8.67 -3.65
CA VAL A 50 11.28 -7.63 -4.61
C VAL A 50 12.35 -6.57 -4.53
N SER A 51 13.11 -6.43 -5.61
CA SER A 51 14.09 -5.35 -5.73
C SER A 51 13.37 -4.04 -6.04
N VAL A 52 13.78 -2.96 -5.38
CA VAL A 52 13.19 -1.63 -5.54
C VAL A 52 14.29 -0.65 -5.92
N GLU A 53 14.15 -0.05 -7.10
CA GLU A 53 15.00 1.03 -7.59
C GLU A 53 14.18 2.33 -7.56
N GLU A 54 14.77 3.39 -7.02
CA GLU A 54 14.18 4.73 -6.99
C GLU A 54 15.07 5.72 -7.74
N THR A 55 14.48 6.42 -8.71
CA THR A 55 15.11 7.53 -9.42
C THR A 55 14.32 8.83 -9.19
N ALA A 56 14.79 9.94 -9.74
CA ALA A 56 14.02 11.18 -9.74
C ALA A 56 12.69 11.03 -10.51
N GLU A 57 12.66 10.15 -11.52
CA GLU A 57 11.58 10.04 -12.48
C GLU A 57 10.59 8.90 -12.15
N PHE A 58 11.02 7.86 -11.44
CA PHE A 58 10.16 6.70 -11.20
C PHE A 58 10.61 5.85 -9.99
N PHE A 59 9.72 4.92 -9.61
CA PHE A 59 10.07 3.70 -8.89
C PHE A 59 9.99 2.51 -9.84
N ARG A 60 10.97 1.61 -9.79
CA ARG A 60 10.97 0.34 -10.51
C ARG A 60 11.03 -0.80 -9.51
N PHE A 61 10.10 -1.73 -9.63
CA PHE A 61 9.99 -2.92 -8.80
C PHE A 61 10.25 -4.12 -9.71
N THR A 62 11.24 -4.94 -9.38
CA THR A 62 11.55 -6.16 -10.15
C THR A 62 11.44 -7.37 -9.25
N VAL A 63 10.62 -8.33 -9.68
CA VAL A 63 10.43 -9.62 -9.02
C VAL A 63 10.97 -10.70 -9.95
N SER A 64 12.04 -11.35 -9.52
CA SER A 64 12.65 -12.44 -10.28
C SER A 64 11.96 -13.77 -10.04
N ASP A 65 12.21 -14.73 -10.93
CA ASP A 65 11.72 -16.12 -10.81
C ASP A 65 10.19 -16.25 -10.86
N THR A 66 9.54 -15.40 -11.66
CA THR A 66 8.10 -15.51 -11.90
C THR A 66 7.82 -16.52 -13.01
N ASP A 67 7.39 -17.74 -12.65
CA ASP A 67 6.97 -18.82 -13.58
C ASP A 67 5.61 -18.53 -14.26
N VAL A 68 5.41 -17.29 -14.71
CA VAL A 68 4.09 -16.72 -14.99
C VAL A 68 4.10 -15.97 -16.32
N GLY A 69 3.15 -16.35 -17.18
CA GLY A 69 3.09 -16.01 -18.60
C GLY A 69 2.95 -14.53 -18.98
N SER A 70 3.13 -14.30 -20.28
CA SER A 70 3.56 -13.08 -20.96
C SER A 70 2.71 -11.81 -20.86
N ASP A 71 1.60 -11.79 -20.12
CA ASP A 71 0.72 -10.60 -20.03
C ASP A 71 0.54 -10.16 -18.58
N ALA A 72 1.31 -9.15 -18.18
CA ALA A 72 1.15 -8.43 -16.93
C ALA A 72 0.51 -7.07 -17.18
N ARG A 73 -0.36 -6.65 -16.28
CA ARG A 73 -0.99 -5.32 -16.27
C ARG A 73 -0.95 -4.72 -14.88
N ALA A 74 -0.66 -3.43 -14.81
CA ALA A 74 -0.77 -2.62 -13.60
C ALA A 74 -2.07 -1.81 -13.68
N ASP A 75 -3.02 -2.11 -12.80
CA ASP A 75 -4.30 -1.43 -12.76
C ASP A 75 -4.40 -0.53 -11.53
N PRO A 76 -4.51 0.80 -11.71
CA PRO A 76 -4.81 1.72 -10.61
C PRO A 76 -6.28 1.60 -10.23
N VAL A 77 -6.56 1.25 -8.97
CA VAL A 77 -7.91 1.16 -8.40
C VAL A 77 -8.07 2.14 -7.24
N GLN A 78 -9.13 2.93 -7.26
CA GLN A 78 -9.50 3.77 -6.13
C GLN A 78 -10.28 2.93 -5.12
N ILE A 79 -9.67 2.61 -3.98
CA ILE A 79 -10.32 1.78 -2.95
C ILE A 79 -11.19 2.62 -2.01
N CYS A 80 -10.83 3.89 -1.83
CA CYS A 80 -11.56 4.92 -1.08
C CYS A 80 -11.24 6.28 -1.74
N PRO A 81 -12.05 7.34 -1.53
CA PRO A 81 -11.72 8.67 -2.01
C PRO A 81 -10.31 9.10 -1.60
N GLY A 82 -9.46 9.46 -2.57
CA GLY A 82 -8.08 9.89 -2.33
C GLY A 82 -7.07 8.76 -2.03
N VAL A 83 -7.50 7.50 -2.08
CA VAL A 83 -6.63 6.33 -1.90
C VAL A 83 -6.58 5.49 -3.18
N THR A 84 -5.42 5.50 -3.83
CA THR A 84 -5.14 4.72 -5.03
C THR A 84 -4.26 3.53 -4.69
N LYS A 85 -4.70 2.35 -5.10
CA LYS A 85 -3.94 1.11 -5.02
C LYS A 85 -3.60 0.66 -6.43
N ILE A 86 -2.36 0.32 -6.70
CA ILE A 86 -1.98 -0.35 -7.95
C ILE A 86 -2.09 -1.85 -7.69
N VAL A 87 -2.90 -2.54 -8.47
CA VAL A 87 -3.04 -4.00 -8.46
C VAL A 87 -2.37 -4.53 -9.70
N VAL A 88 -1.42 -5.46 -9.53
CA VAL A 88 -0.80 -6.13 -10.67
C VAL A 88 -1.55 -7.43 -10.97
N ARG A 89 -2.06 -7.55 -12.19
CA ARG A 89 -2.77 -8.74 -12.68
C ARG A 89 -1.91 -9.42 -13.73
N SER A 90 -1.81 -10.75 -13.65
CA SER A 90 -1.18 -11.56 -14.68
C SER A 90 -2.08 -12.76 -14.97
N GLY A 91 -2.24 -13.11 -16.25
CA GLY A 91 -3.22 -14.12 -16.70
C GLY A 91 -2.98 -15.55 -16.20
N SER A 92 -1.83 -15.83 -15.59
CA SER A 92 -1.44 -17.15 -15.07
C SER A 92 -1.55 -17.25 -13.54
N VAL A 93 -1.52 -16.15 -12.79
CA VAL A 93 -1.60 -16.21 -11.32
C VAL A 93 -3.06 -16.32 -10.89
N PRO A 94 -3.47 -17.35 -10.13
CA PRO A 94 -4.81 -17.39 -9.58
C PRO A 94 -5.05 -16.12 -8.77
N ASP A 95 -6.23 -15.53 -8.90
CA ASP A 95 -6.64 -14.36 -8.13
C ASP A 95 -6.66 -14.73 -6.64
N VAL A 96 -5.52 -14.61 -5.96
CA VAL A 96 -5.33 -14.89 -4.52
C VAL A 96 -6.15 -13.89 -3.68
N SER A 97 -6.89 -12.97 -4.32
CA SER A 97 -7.52 -11.85 -3.68
C SER A 97 -8.86 -12.13 -2.98
N MET A 98 -9.45 -13.34 -3.09
CA MET A 98 -10.81 -13.55 -2.57
C MET A 98 -10.96 -14.61 -1.47
N THR A 99 -10.02 -15.53 -1.28
CA THR A 99 -10.40 -16.74 -0.53
C THR A 99 -10.12 -16.66 0.96
N GLU A 100 -8.93 -16.28 1.47
CA GLU A 100 -8.67 -16.36 2.92
C GLU A 100 -7.67 -15.29 3.41
N LEU A 101 -8.12 -14.33 4.22
CA LEU A 101 -7.31 -13.54 5.19
C LEU A 101 -6.05 -12.75 4.72
N GLN A 102 -5.92 -12.41 3.44
CA GLN A 102 -5.30 -11.22 2.78
C GLN A 102 -4.44 -10.16 3.56
N LEU A 103 -3.60 -10.54 4.52
CA LEU A 103 -2.67 -9.63 5.23
C LEU A 103 -1.21 -9.81 4.80
N GLU A 104 -0.89 -10.90 4.12
CA GLU A 104 0.48 -11.28 3.75
C GLU A 104 0.76 -11.03 2.27
N LEU A 105 0.15 -10.03 1.66
CA LEU A 105 0.53 -9.59 0.31
C LEU A 105 1.67 -8.60 0.38
N TRP A 106 2.54 -8.65 -0.62
CA TRP A 106 3.64 -7.71 -0.76
C TRP A 106 3.10 -6.30 -1.08
N ARG A 107 3.45 -5.32 -0.24
CA ARG A 107 2.90 -3.96 -0.31
C ARG A 107 3.99 -2.92 -0.13
N PHE A 108 3.96 -1.90 -0.98
CA PHE A 108 4.83 -0.74 -0.88
C PHE A 108 4.02 0.54 -0.83
N ARG A 109 4.39 1.44 0.09
CA ARG A 109 3.76 2.76 0.22
C ARG A 109 4.46 3.72 -0.73
N LEU A 110 3.72 4.26 -1.68
CA LEU A 110 4.26 5.17 -2.67
C LEU A 110 4.19 6.61 -2.16
N PRO A 111 5.24 7.43 -2.40
CA PRO A 111 5.20 8.86 -2.13
C PRO A 111 4.10 9.58 -2.91
N GLU A 112 3.69 10.76 -2.43
CA GLU A 112 2.65 11.57 -3.08
C GLU A 112 3.06 12.04 -4.48
N SER A 113 4.35 12.21 -4.74
CA SER A 113 4.90 12.59 -6.06
C SER A 113 4.67 11.53 -7.13
N THR A 114 4.36 10.28 -6.79
CA THR A 114 4.11 9.22 -7.77
C THR A 114 2.83 9.45 -8.59
N ARG A 115 2.76 8.89 -9.79
CA ARG A 115 1.59 8.90 -10.69
C ARG A 115 1.12 7.46 -10.95
N PRO A 116 0.41 6.82 -9.99
CA PRO A 116 -0.10 5.45 -10.11
C PRO A 116 -0.91 5.20 -11.38
N GLU A 117 -1.58 6.22 -11.91
CA GLU A 117 -2.38 6.19 -13.13
C GLU A 117 -1.57 5.95 -14.41
N LEU A 118 -0.25 6.18 -14.35
CA LEU A 118 0.69 5.93 -15.45
C LEU A 118 1.57 4.70 -15.19
N ALA A 119 1.27 3.93 -14.15
CA ALA A 119 2.05 2.75 -13.83
C ALA A 119 1.94 1.69 -14.93
N THR A 120 3.06 1.04 -15.24
CA THR A 120 3.14 -0.04 -16.21
C THR A 120 3.65 -1.31 -15.54
N ALA A 121 3.26 -2.46 -16.09
CA ALA A 121 3.84 -3.75 -15.75
C ALA A 121 4.19 -4.49 -17.04
N SER A 122 5.36 -5.11 -17.07
CA SER A 122 5.88 -5.89 -18.19
C SER A 122 6.74 -7.03 -17.69
N TYR A 123 6.91 -8.06 -18.52
CA TYR A 123 7.92 -9.09 -18.30
C TYR A 123 9.18 -8.74 -19.09
N GLU A 124 10.31 -8.66 -18.41
CA GLU A 124 11.63 -8.40 -18.99
C GLU A 124 12.57 -9.53 -18.56
N GLU A 125 13.14 -10.27 -19.51
CA GLU A 125 14.12 -11.34 -19.23
C GLU A 125 13.63 -12.46 -18.27
N GLY A 126 12.30 -12.62 -18.10
CA GLY A 126 11.71 -13.60 -17.18
C GLY A 126 11.29 -13.01 -15.83
N ASP A 127 11.58 -11.73 -15.61
CA ASP A 127 11.25 -11.02 -14.38
C ASP A 127 10.03 -10.13 -14.60
N LEU A 128 9.18 -10.03 -13.57
CA LEU A 128 8.09 -9.06 -13.56
C LEU A 128 8.64 -7.69 -13.16
N VAL A 129 8.51 -6.72 -14.06
CA VAL A 129 8.94 -5.34 -13.86
C VAL A 129 7.72 -4.44 -13.78
N ILE A 130 7.63 -3.67 -12.70
CA ILE A 130 6.61 -2.63 -12.50
C ILE A 130 7.29 -1.28 -12.44
N VAL A 131 6.85 -0.35 -13.26
CA VAL A 131 7.33 1.03 -13.24
C VAL A 131 6.21 1.95 -12.80
N VAL A 132 6.48 2.75 -11.76
CA VAL A 132 5.57 3.78 -11.26
C VAL A 132 6.22 5.15 -11.45
N PRO A 133 5.78 5.94 -12.44
CA PRO A 133 6.34 7.26 -12.69
C PRO A 133 6.13 8.22 -11.51
N LYS A 134 6.98 9.23 -11.41
CA LYS A 134 6.81 10.41 -10.56
C LYS A 134 6.38 11.59 -11.43
N GLY A 135 5.65 12.52 -10.81
CA GLY A 135 5.34 13.81 -11.40
C GLY A 135 6.39 14.84 -11.03
N GLU A 136 6.57 15.83 -11.90
CA GLU A 136 7.27 17.06 -11.54
C GLU A 136 6.56 17.64 -10.31
N GLU A 137 7.29 17.77 -9.20
CA GLU A 137 6.86 18.63 -8.11
C GLU A 137 6.84 20.05 -8.69
N GLU A 138 5.66 20.58 -9.02
CA GLU A 138 5.54 22.02 -9.19
C GLU A 138 6.07 22.64 -7.90
N GLU A 139 7.25 23.27 -7.94
CA GLU A 139 7.81 24.06 -6.85
C GLU A 139 6.77 25.10 -6.45
N LYS A 140 5.91 24.76 -5.48
CA LYS A 140 5.01 25.72 -4.89
C LYS A 140 5.82 26.66 -4.00
N GLY A 141 6.24 27.77 -4.61
CA GLY A 141 6.37 29.08 -4.00
C GLY A 141 7.33 29.20 -2.82
N ARG A 142 8.61 29.47 -3.11
CA ARG A 142 9.44 30.31 -2.24
C ARG A 142 9.55 31.72 -2.80
N GLU A 143 8.41 32.39 -2.98
CA GLU A 143 8.38 33.84 -2.87
C GLU A 143 8.28 34.17 -1.38
N ASN A 144 9.42 34.46 -0.75
CA ASN A 144 9.39 35.21 0.49
C ASN A 144 10.36 36.37 0.37
N ALA A 145 9.77 37.56 0.44
CA ALA A 145 10.38 38.86 0.25
C ALA A 145 11.64 39.04 1.11
N ARG A 146 12.65 39.68 0.51
CA ARG A 146 13.62 40.47 1.27
C ARG A 146 13.64 41.87 0.67
N GLU A 147 13.02 42.73 1.46
CA GLU A 147 13.19 44.18 1.59
C GLU A 147 14.62 44.66 1.33
#